data_AF-A0A5E4L023-F1
#
_entry.id   AF-A0A5E4L023-F1
#
_cell.length_a   1.000
_cell.length_b   1.000
_cell.length_c   1.000
_cell.angle_alpha   90.00
_cell.angle_beta   90.00
_cell.angle_gamma   90.00
#
_symmetry.space_group_name_H-M   'P 1'
#
loop_
_entity.id
_entity.type
_entity.pdbx_description
1 polymer ?
#
loop_
_entity_poly.entity_id
_entity_poly.type
_entity_poly.pdbx_seq_one_letter_code
_entity_poly.pdbx_strand_id
1 'polypeptide(L)'
;MAAKPTAKNKKWFKDLCENGCQICGRKFPYLKNNGLEWSHILSKKSGGKDEEINCLALCRNCSVALDVIIKPAIFNALNKLNDRKVPESWENGEGRKGK
;
A
#
# COMPACT_ATOMS: atom_id res chain seq x y z
N MET A 1 6.71 18.11 21.69
CA MET A 1 5.53 17.70 20.90
C MET A 1 5.64 16.22 20.60
N ALA A 2 4.72 15.37 21.10
CA ALA A 2 4.76 13.94 20.81
C ALA A 2 4.50 13.70 19.31
N ALA A 3 5.33 12.88 18.66
CA ALA A 3 5.15 12.54 17.25
C ALA A 3 3.78 11.88 17.04
N LYS A 4 2.99 12.39 16.08
CA LYS A 4 1.69 11.77 15.73
C LYS A 4 1.93 10.30 15.37
N PRO A 5 1.17 9.34 15.95
CA PRO A 5 1.40 7.92 15.72
C PRO A 5 1.16 7.59 14.24
N THR A 6 2.22 7.14 13.57
CA THR A 6 2.13 6.62 12.20
C THR A 6 1.40 5.27 12.19
N ALA A 7 0.75 4.89 11.08
CA ALA A 7 0.05 3.59 10.98
C ALA A 7 0.94 2.39 11.35
N LYS A 8 2.26 2.49 11.07
CA LYS A 8 3.27 1.46 11.40
C LYS A 8 3.36 1.15 12.89
N ASN A 9 2.92 2.05 13.75
CA ASN A 9 2.92 1.89 15.20
C ASN A 9 1.57 1.39 15.74
N LYS A 10 0.54 1.28 14.88
CA LYS A 10 -0.78 0.82 15.27
C LYS A 10 -0.80 -0.71 15.39
N LYS A 11 -1.47 -1.23 16.43
CA LYS A 11 -1.56 -2.67 16.73
C LYS A 11 -2.09 -3.48 15.54
N TRP A 12 -3.16 -3.00 14.91
CA TRP A 12 -3.77 -3.67 13.74
C TRP A 12 -2.79 -3.91 12.59
N PHE A 13 -1.78 -3.05 12.39
CA PHE A 13 -0.80 -3.27 11.32
C PHE A 13 0.17 -4.40 11.66
N LYS A 14 0.55 -4.54 12.94
CA LYS A 14 1.36 -5.67 13.38
C LYS A 14 0.57 -6.97 13.20
N ASP A 15 -0.70 -6.95 13.58
CA ASP A 15 -1.60 -8.09 13.41
C ASP A 15 -1.77 -8.46 11.92
N LEU A 16 -1.87 -7.48 11.01
CA LEU A 16 -1.85 -7.72 9.57
C LEU A 16 -0.55 -8.37 9.10
N CYS A 17 0.60 -7.94 9.63
CA CYS A 17 1.88 -8.53 9.26
C CYS A 17 2.01 -10.00 9.68
N GLU A 18 1.29 -10.43 10.72
CA GLU A 18 1.24 -11.84 11.14
C GLU A 18 0.51 -12.71 10.12
N ASN A 19 -0.39 -12.15 9.29
CA ASN A 19 -1.11 -12.89 8.26
C ASN A 19 -0.31 -13.08 6.97
N GLY A 20 0.80 -12.35 6.80
CA GLY A 20 1.64 -12.43 5.62
C GLY A 20 1.33 -11.35 4.58
N CYS A 21 2.07 -11.34 3.48
CA CYS A 21 1.84 -10.39 2.40
C CYS A 21 0.41 -10.53 1.86
N GLN A 22 -0.38 -9.46 1.86
CA GLN A 22 -1.78 -9.51 1.42
C GLN A 22 -1.96 -9.70 -0.11
N ILE A 23 -0.87 -9.65 -0.88
CA ILE A 23 -0.88 -9.97 -2.31
C ILE A 23 -0.38 -11.38 -2.59
N CYS A 24 0.72 -11.82 -1.97
CA CYS A 24 1.37 -13.08 -2.31
C CYS A 24 1.45 -14.12 -1.18
N GLY A 25 0.92 -13.81 0.00
CA GLY A 25 0.89 -14.69 1.17
C GLY A 25 2.23 -14.94 1.87
N ARG A 26 3.37 -14.56 1.27
CA ARG A 26 4.69 -14.84 1.84
C ARG A 26 4.93 -14.13 3.16
N LYS A 27 5.68 -14.81 4.03
CA LYS A 27 6.22 -14.32 5.30
C LYS A 27 7.72 -14.57 5.32
N PHE A 28 8.45 -13.67 5.99
CA PHE A 28 9.88 -13.80 6.25
C PHE A 28 10.11 -13.71 7.77
N PRO A 29 9.87 -14.79 8.54
CA PRO A 29 9.76 -14.74 10.00
C PRO A 29 11.00 -14.21 10.72
N TYR A 30 12.16 -14.33 10.09
CA TYR A 30 13.44 -13.87 10.64
C TYR A 30 13.67 -12.36 10.45
N LEU A 31 12.78 -11.67 9.75
CA LEU A 31 12.85 -10.22 9.52
C LEU A 31 11.79 -9.49 10.35
N LYS A 32 12.08 -8.25 10.73
CA LYS A 32 11.12 -7.37 11.40
C LYS A 32 9.81 -7.31 10.61
N ASN A 33 8.68 -7.45 11.31
CA ASN A 33 7.33 -7.50 10.72
C ASN A 33 7.19 -8.55 9.60
N ASN A 34 7.82 -9.71 9.75
CA ASN A 34 7.82 -10.78 8.75
C ASN A 34 8.33 -10.36 7.36
N GLY A 35 9.21 -9.35 7.29
CA GLY A 35 9.73 -8.80 6.03
C GLY A 35 8.70 -8.00 5.24
N LEU A 36 7.62 -7.56 5.89
CA LEU A 36 6.53 -6.82 5.28
C LEU A 36 6.69 -5.32 5.54
N GLU A 37 6.44 -4.56 4.49
CA GLU A 37 6.36 -3.12 4.48
C GLU A 37 4.91 -2.68 4.49
N TRP A 38 4.72 -1.46 4.97
CA TRP A 38 3.46 -0.77 4.90
C TRP A 38 3.31 -0.07 3.55
N SER A 39 2.19 -0.29 2.88
CA SER A 39 1.91 0.28 1.57
C SER A 39 0.50 0.83 1.51
N HIS A 40 0.37 2.09 1.10
CA HIS A 40 -0.94 2.70 0.93
C HIS A 40 -1.57 2.36 -0.41
N ILE A 41 -2.89 2.13 -0.39
CA ILE A 41 -3.72 2.06 -1.58
C ILE A 41 -3.82 3.46 -2.20
N LEU A 42 -4.23 4.45 -1.43
CA LEU A 42 -4.17 5.87 -1.78
C LEU A 42 -2.95 6.49 -1.12
N SER A 43 -2.00 7.01 -1.91
CA SER A 43 -0.86 7.72 -1.33
C SER A 43 -1.32 8.95 -0.54
N LYS A 44 -0.49 9.37 0.42
CA LYS A 44 -0.71 10.63 1.17
C LYS A 44 -0.78 11.86 0.26
N LYS A 45 -0.08 11.82 -0.89
CA LYS A 45 -0.11 12.91 -1.88
C LYS A 45 -1.50 13.06 -2.51
N SER A 46 -2.23 11.95 -2.62
CA SER A 46 -3.58 11.90 -3.16
C SER A 46 -4.66 11.95 -2.07
N GLY A 47 -4.31 12.46 -0.87
CA GLY A 47 -5.23 12.59 0.27
C GLY A 47 -5.44 11.30 1.07
N GLY A 48 -4.69 10.23 0.78
CA GLY A 48 -4.78 8.97 1.50
C GLY A 48 -4.38 9.09 2.97
N LYS A 49 -5.16 8.45 3.85
CA LYS A 49 -4.97 8.46 5.31
C LYS A 49 -4.30 7.20 5.82
N ASP A 50 -3.76 7.30 7.04
CA ASP A 50 -3.11 6.23 7.78
C ASP A 50 -4.15 5.35 8.50
N GLU A 51 -5.03 4.74 7.71
CA GLU A 51 -6.21 3.97 8.14
C GLU A 51 -6.14 2.54 7.59
N GLU A 52 -6.72 1.59 8.32
CA GLU A 52 -6.68 0.16 7.99
C GLU A 52 -7.21 -0.12 6.57
N ILE A 53 -8.32 0.51 6.20
CA ILE A 53 -8.93 0.37 4.86
C ILE A 53 -8.04 0.86 3.70
N ASN A 54 -7.04 1.71 3.99
CA ASN A 54 -6.18 2.32 2.99
C ASN A 54 -4.75 1.74 3.02
N CYS A 55 -4.49 0.76 3.88
CA CYS A 55 -3.15 0.29 4.17
C CYS A 55 -3.05 -1.23 4.01
N LEU A 56 -2.00 -1.67 3.32
CA LEU A 56 -1.69 -3.07 3.12
C LEU A 56 -0.35 -3.42 3.76
N ALA A 57 -0.24 -4.64 4.27
CA ALA A 57 1.02 -5.27 4.66
C ALA A 57 1.57 -6.09 3.48
N LEU A 58 2.61 -5.58 2.82
CA LEU A 58 3.14 -6.14 1.58
C LEU A 58 4.64 -6.40 1.66
N CYS A 59 5.11 -7.50 1.08
CA CYS A 59 6.55 -7.65 0.87
C CYS A 59 7.06 -6.59 -0.14
N ARG A 60 8.37 -6.34 -0.16
CA ARG A 60 8.97 -5.31 -1.02
C ARG A 60 8.52 -5.42 -2.49
N ASN A 61 8.59 -6.62 -3.05
CA ASN A 61 8.24 -6.86 -4.45
C ASN A 61 6.76 -6.56 -4.73
N CYS A 62 5.86 -7.00 -3.84
CA CYS A 62 4.43 -6.74 -3.97
C CYS A 62 4.08 -5.26 -3.76
N SER A 63 4.81 -4.56 -2.88
CA SER A 63 4.63 -3.10 -2.74
C SER A 63 5.01 -2.37 -4.02
N VAL A 64 6.11 -2.76 -4.67
CA VAL A 64 6.52 -2.16 -5.95
C VAL A 64 5.50 -2.50 -7.04
N ALA A 65 5.11 -3.76 -7.15
CA ALA A 65 4.12 -4.21 -8.14
C ALA A 65 2.77 -3.52 -7.95
N LEU A 66 2.33 -3.28 -6.71
CA LEU A 66 1.13 -2.51 -6.43
C LEU A 66 1.20 -1.12 -7.08
N ASP A 67 2.29 -0.40 -6.83
CA ASP A 67 2.45 0.98 -7.28
C ASP A 67 2.66 1.11 -8.80
N VAL A 68 3.43 0.20 -9.41
CA VAL A 68 3.87 0.36 -10.81
C VAL A 68 3.12 -0.52 -11.82
N ILE A 69 2.38 -1.54 -11.37
CA ILE A 69 1.66 -2.48 -12.25
C ILE A 69 0.17 -2.47 -11.94
N ILE A 70 -0.21 -2.74 -10.70
CA ILE A 70 -1.60 -3.01 -10.33
C ILE A 70 -2.44 -1.71 -10.36
N LYS A 71 -1.97 -0.64 -9.72
CA LYS A 71 -2.70 0.65 -9.71
C LYS A 71 -2.95 1.20 -11.13
N PRO A 72 -1.95 1.27 -12.04
CA PRO A 72 -2.19 1.66 -13.43
C PRO A 72 -3.17 0.75 -14.17
N ALA A 73 -3.07 -0.57 -13.98
CA ALA A 73 -3.98 -1.51 -14.62
C ALA A 73 -5.44 -1.31 -14.16
N ILE A 74 -5.66 -1.12 -12.86
CA ILE A 74 -6.99 -0.82 -12.30
C ILE A 74 -7.50 0.52 -12.82
N PHE A 75 -6.66 1.56 -12.85
CA PHE A 75 -7.03 2.86 -13.39
C PHE A 75 -7.50 2.76 -14.84
N ASN A 76 -6.71 2.10 -15.69
CA ASN A 76 -7.04 1.92 -17.11
C ASN A 76 -8.33 1.10 -17.32
N ALA A 77 -8.54 0.06 -16.51
CA ALA A 77 -9.76 -0.74 -16.58
C ALA A 77 -11.00 0.07 -16.18
N LEU A 78 -10.92 0.83 -15.09
CA LEU A 78 -12.05 1.63 -14.60
C LEU A 78 -12.35 2.82 -15.50
N ASN A 79 -11.32 3.48 -16.05
CA ASN A 79 -11.48 4.59 -16.99
C ASN A 79 -12.22 4.17 -18.28
N LYS A 80 -12.11 2.89 -18.67
CA LYS A 80 -12.86 2.33 -19.81
C LYS A 80 -14.32 1.99 -19.49
N LEU A 81 -14.68 1.80 -18.22
CA LEU A 81 -15.97 1.28 -17.80
C LEU A 81 -16.97 2.36 -17.35
N ASN A 82 -16.54 3.55 -16.88
CA ASN A 82 -17.38 4.73 -16.61
C ASN A 82 -16.55 5.93 -16.09
N ASP A 83 -17.11 7.15 -16.18
CA ASP A 83 -16.58 8.46 -15.73
C ASP A 83 -16.23 8.55 -14.22
N ARG A 84 -15.14 7.84 -13.86
CA ARG A 84 -14.24 7.88 -12.68
C ARG A 84 -14.79 7.95 -11.24
N LYS A 85 -14.33 6.98 -10.42
CA LYS A 85 -14.20 7.07 -8.95
C LYS A 85 -12.79 6.70 -8.44
N VAL A 86 -11.75 6.79 -9.29
CA VAL A 86 -10.36 6.49 -8.87
C VAL A 86 -9.44 7.70 -9.02
N PRO A 87 -8.43 7.86 -8.15
CA PRO A 87 -7.52 9.00 -8.20
C PRO A 87 -6.63 8.97 -9.44
N GLU A 88 -6.36 10.15 -10.01
CA GLU A 88 -5.47 10.32 -11.16
C GLU A 88 -4.04 9.86 -10.88
N SER A 89 -3.60 9.88 -9.63
CA SER A 89 -2.25 9.45 -9.25
C SER A 89 -1.94 7.98 -9.58
N TRP A 90 -2.97 7.18 -9.88
CA TRP A 90 -2.79 5.78 -10.26
C TRP A 90 -2.43 5.58 -11.72
N GLU A 91 -2.63 6.58 -12.59
CA GLU A 91 -2.39 6.47 -14.03
C GLU A 91 -0.95 6.11 -14.38
N ASN A 92 0.00 6.86 -13.80
CA ASN A 92 1.43 6.72 -14.08
C ASN A 92 2.20 5.92 -13.02
N GLY A 93 1.45 5.33 -12.08
CA GLY A 93 2.01 4.66 -10.90
C GLY A 93 2.55 5.62 -9.86
N GLU A 94 2.32 5.32 -8.58
CA GLU A 94 2.70 6.19 -7.46
C GLU A 94 4.15 5.98 -7.01
N GLY A 95 5.06 5.77 -7.97
CA GLY A 95 6.46 5.41 -7.75
C GLY A 95 7.05 6.16 -6.56
N ARG A 96 7.44 5.42 -5.52
CA ARG A 96 8.19 5.92 -4.37
C ARG A 96 9.50 6.49 -4.93
N LYS A 97 9.53 7.80 -5.25
CA LYS A 97 10.78 8.50 -5.57
C LYS A 97 11.77 8.15 -4.47
N GLY A 98 12.91 7.60 -4.89
CA GLY A 98 14.00 7.21 -4.01
C GLY A 98 14.31 8.30 -2.99
N LYS A 99 14.70 7.86 -1.80
CA LYS A 99 15.48 8.72 -0.91
C LYS A 99 16.68 9.28 -1.65
#